data_AF-A0A1Y0HJG5-F1
#
_entry.id   AF-A0A1Y0HJG5-F1
#
_cell.length_a   1.000
_cell.length_b   1.000
_cell.length_c   1.000
_cell.angle_alpha   90.00
_cell.angle_beta   90.00
_cell.angle_gamma   90.00
#
_symmetry.space_group_name_H-M   'P 1'
#
loop_
_entity.id
_entity.type
_entity.pdbx_description
1 polymer ?
#
loop_
_entity_poly.entity_id
_entity_poly.type
_entity_poly.pdbx_seq_one_letter_code
_entity_poly.pdbx_strand_id
1 'polypeptide(L)'
;MKLQKLFLMGLGVLISTSSLFAADFDWMVSLNMRSHEDPYGYRYSLVDRFGVREPDVMVILTSVYDPADAYMIFRLAELTGRPPEYILRVYRERRHYGWDDIGRHVGIRPDFGEFIELRERYDTRYIYHPRGHYEDRRDMPVRKVYVEPRHYEHQPERRDSDRDERRDHNPHHDRDDDRRDDGRDRR
;
A
#
# COMPACT_ATOMS: atom_id res chain seq x y z
N MET A 1 55.09 40.07 -7.09
CA MET A 1 53.67 39.71 -7.34
C MET A 1 53.51 38.34 -8.00
N LYS A 2 54.06 37.26 -7.43
CA LYS A 2 53.93 35.89 -7.97
C LYS A 2 53.45 34.86 -6.94
N LEU A 3 53.03 35.31 -5.76
CA LEU A 3 52.56 34.43 -4.66
C LEU A 3 51.04 34.48 -4.44
N GLN A 4 50.30 35.27 -5.22
CA GLN A 4 48.82 35.30 -5.16
C GLN A 4 48.16 34.31 -6.11
N LYS A 5 48.88 33.79 -7.11
CA LYS A 5 48.33 32.85 -8.10
C LYS A 5 48.28 31.40 -7.60
N LEU A 6 48.99 31.08 -6.52
CA LEU A 6 48.98 29.74 -5.92
C LEU A 6 47.80 29.51 -4.97
N PHE A 7 47.14 30.57 -4.49
CA PHE A 7 45.96 30.43 -3.64
C PHE A 7 44.65 30.22 -4.41
N LEU A 8 44.63 30.48 -5.71
CA LEU A 8 43.47 30.27 -6.59
C LEU A 8 43.48 28.93 -7.33
N MET A 9 44.52 28.11 -7.12
CA MET A 9 44.65 26.76 -7.68
C MET A 9 44.49 25.70 -6.59
N GLY A 10 43.65 25.99 -5.60
CA GLY A 10 43.37 25.13 -4.45
C GLY A 10 41.88 25.07 -4.13
N LEU A 11 41.01 25.40 -5.09
CA LEU A 11 39.59 25.01 -5.01
C LEU A 11 39.51 23.53 -5.40
N GLY A 12 40.03 22.71 -4.48
CA GLY A 12 39.96 21.27 -4.53
C GLY A 12 38.54 20.89 -4.82
N VAL A 13 38.40 20.20 -5.94
CA VAL A 13 37.24 19.43 -6.37
C VAL A 13 36.81 18.54 -5.20
N LEU A 14 35.96 19.10 -4.33
CA LEU A 14 35.12 18.38 -3.40
C LEU A 14 33.99 17.81 -4.27
N ILE A 15 34.31 16.79 -5.06
CA ILE A 15 33.31 15.82 -5.46
C ILE A 15 32.90 15.19 -4.14
N SER A 16 31.88 15.78 -3.50
CA SER A 16 30.98 15.01 -2.66
C SER A 16 30.53 13.86 -3.54
N THR A 17 31.17 12.71 -3.35
CA THR A 17 30.53 11.44 -3.59
C THR A 17 29.38 11.43 -2.60
N SER A 18 28.28 12.09 -2.99
CA SER A 18 26.99 11.76 -2.43
C SER A 18 26.86 10.27 -2.71
N SER A 19 27.18 9.44 -1.72
CA SER A 19 26.65 8.10 -1.67
C SER A 19 25.15 8.34 -1.76
N LEU A 20 24.61 8.22 -2.97
CA LEU A 20 23.20 7.99 -3.13
C LEU A 20 23.01 6.73 -2.28
N PHE A 21 22.46 6.89 -1.09
CA PHE A 21 21.78 5.78 -0.44
C PHE A 21 20.72 5.41 -1.46
N ALA A 22 21.03 4.44 -2.34
CA ALA A 22 20.01 3.74 -3.06
C ALA A 22 19.05 3.29 -1.95
N ALA A 23 17.82 3.81 -1.97
CA ALA A 23 16.86 3.43 -0.98
C ALA A 23 16.66 1.92 -1.18
N ASP A 24 17.26 1.12 -0.31
CA ASP A 24 17.22 -0.33 -0.40
C ASP A 24 15.75 -0.73 -0.57
N PHE A 25 15.44 -1.45 -1.65
CA PHE A 25 14.11 -1.92 -2.00
C PHE A 25 13.08 -0.84 -2.40
N ASP A 26 13.49 0.35 -2.88
CA ASP A 26 12.58 1.41 -3.35
C ASP A 26 11.54 0.93 -4.38
N TRP A 27 11.93 -0.05 -5.19
CA TRP A 27 11.07 -0.69 -6.18
C TRP A 27 9.84 -1.37 -5.60
N MET A 28 9.79 -1.66 -4.29
CA MET A 28 8.64 -2.26 -3.63
C MET A 28 7.38 -1.40 -3.77
N VAL A 29 7.55 -0.07 -3.74
CA VAL A 29 6.44 0.88 -3.96
C VAL A 29 5.78 0.64 -5.32
N SER A 30 6.58 0.37 -6.35
CA SER A 30 6.07 0.10 -7.70
C SER A 30 5.33 -1.25 -7.78
N LEU A 31 5.76 -2.28 -7.05
CA LEU A 31 4.99 -3.55 -6.99
C LEU A 31 3.67 -3.36 -6.25
N ASN A 32 3.68 -2.60 -5.16
CA ASN A 32 2.45 -2.26 -4.44
C ASN A 32 1.47 -1.55 -5.38
N MET A 33 1.90 -0.51 -6.11
CA MET A 33 1.05 0.19 -7.07
C MET A 33 0.47 -0.76 -8.14
N ARG A 34 1.31 -1.60 -8.78
CA ARG A 34 0.84 -2.57 -9.77
C ARG A 34 -0.18 -3.55 -9.20
N SER A 35 0.01 -4.02 -7.98
CA SER A 35 -0.96 -4.90 -7.33
C SER A 35 -2.30 -4.21 -7.08
N HIS A 36 -2.34 -2.89 -6.92
CA HIS A 36 -3.60 -2.14 -6.79
C HIS A 36 -4.26 -1.87 -8.15
N GLU A 37 -3.46 -1.66 -9.20
CA GLU A 37 -3.95 -1.41 -10.57
C GLU A 37 -4.52 -2.67 -11.25
N ASP A 38 -3.81 -3.79 -11.11
CA ASP A 38 -4.19 -5.11 -11.61
C ASP A 38 -3.77 -6.21 -10.61
N PRO A 39 -4.62 -6.47 -9.61
CA PRO A 39 -4.34 -7.48 -8.61
C PRO A 39 -4.17 -8.90 -9.19
N TYR A 40 -4.89 -9.22 -10.28
CA TYR A 40 -4.81 -10.54 -10.93
C TYR A 40 -3.51 -10.68 -11.70
N GLY A 41 -3.14 -9.68 -12.51
CA GLY A 41 -1.86 -9.64 -13.21
C GLY A 41 -0.68 -9.75 -12.25
N TYR A 42 -0.75 -9.05 -11.10
CA TYR A 42 0.27 -9.17 -10.06
C TYR A 42 0.34 -10.59 -9.48
N ARG A 43 -0.80 -11.16 -9.06
CA ARG A 43 -0.87 -12.53 -8.52
C ARG A 43 -0.27 -13.56 -9.47
N TYR A 44 -0.67 -13.55 -10.73
CA TYR A 44 -0.17 -14.51 -11.72
C TYR A 44 1.29 -14.27 -12.10
N SER A 45 1.78 -13.03 -11.99
CA SER A 45 3.22 -12.77 -12.14
C SER A 45 4.06 -13.46 -11.07
N LEU A 46 3.55 -13.59 -9.83
CA LEU A 46 4.23 -14.33 -8.76
C LEU A 46 4.18 -15.84 -9.00
N VAL A 47 3.02 -16.35 -9.44
CA VAL A 47 2.86 -17.78 -9.83
C VAL A 47 3.88 -18.16 -10.89
N ASP A 48 3.96 -17.38 -11.96
CA ASP A 48 4.88 -17.60 -13.08
C ASP A 48 6.34 -17.48 -12.65
N ARG A 49 6.72 -16.40 -11.95
CA ARG A 49 8.12 -16.14 -11.57
C ARG A 49 8.68 -17.20 -10.63
N PHE A 50 7.91 -17.66 -9.66
CA PHE A 50 8.40 -18.56 -8.62
C PHE A 50 7.99 -20.03 -8.83
N GLY A 51 7.19 -20.33 -9.86
CA GLY A 51 6.70 -21.68 -10.11
C GLY A 51 5.84 -22.24 -8.97
N VAL A 52 5.19 -21.35 -8.21
CA VAL A 52 4.36 -21.70 -7.05
C VAL A 52 2.90 -21.77 -7.46
N ARG A 53 2.13 -22.71 -6.90
CA ARG A 53 0.71 -22.85 -7.23
C ARG A 53 -0.06 -21.60 -6.79
N GLU A 54 -1.05 -21.19 -7.58
CA GLU A 54 -1.86 -20.02 -7.30
C GLU A 54 -2.48 -19.98 -5.89
N PRO A 55 -3.03 -21.08 -5.33
CA PRO A 55 -3.56 -21.06 -3.97
C PRO A 55 -2.50 -20.72 -2.91
N ASP A 56 -1.27 -21.20 -3.08
CA ASP A 56 -0.18 -20.96 -2.13
C ASP A 56 0.28 -19.48 -2.21
N VAL A 57 0.28 -18.89 -3.42
CA VAL A 57 0.46 -17.45 -3.63
C VAL A 57 -0.62 -16.64 -2.92
N MET A 58 -1.88 -17.02 -3.05
CA MET A 58 -3.00 -16.34 -2.39
C MET A 58 -2.91 -16.37 -0.86
N VAL A 59 -2.48 -17.50 -0.28
CA VAL A 59 -2.28 -17.60 1.18
C VAL A 59 -1.23 -16.60 1.67
N ILE A 60 -0.14 -16.41 0.93
CA ILE A 60 0.90 -15.46 1.29
C ILE A 60 0.44 -14.02 1.07
N LEU A 61 -0.16 -13.71 -0.08
CA LEU A 61 -0.70 -12.37 -0.39
C LEU A 61 -1.71 -11.88 0.66
N THR A 62 -2.53 -12.78 1.20
CA THR A 62 -3.52 -12.45 2.23
C THR A 62 -2.93 -12.40 3.65
N SER A 63 -1.69 -12.83 3.82
CA SER A 63 -0.98 -12.92 5.11
C SER A 63 0.02 -11.80 5.36
N VAL A 64 0.32 -10.99 4.36
CA VAL A 64 1.30 -9.89 4.42
C VAL A 64 0.63 -8.53 4.59
N TYR A 65 1.42 -7.53 5.00
CA TYR A 65 0.94 -6.16 5.16
C TYR A 65 0.78 -5.49 3.79
N ASP A 66 1.83 -5.52 2.96
CA ASP A 66 1.81 -4.96 1.61
C ASP A 66 2.02 -6.06 0.55
N PRO A 67 1.44 -5.95 -0.66
CA PRO A 67 1.62 -6.95 -1.71
C PRO A 67 3.09 -7.24 -2.06
N ALA A 68 3.95 -6.23 -2.09
CA ALA A 68 5.39 -6.38 -2.35
C ALA A 68 6.10 -7.25 -1.31
N ASP A 69 5.58 -7.34 -0.08
CA ASP A 69 6.13 -8.23 0.95
C ASP A 69 5.96 -9.71 0.56
N ALA A 70 4.90 -10.05 -0.18
CA ALA A 70 4.71 -11.41 -0.69
C ALA A 70 5.82 -11.78 -1.69
N TYR A 71 6.17 -10.86 -2.59
CA TYR A 71 7.33 -11.04 -3.48
C TYR A 71 8.62 -11.26 -2.68
N MET A 72 8.85 -10.46 -1.63
CA MET A 72 10.04 -10.61 -0.77
C MET A 72 10.06 -11.98 -0.09
N ILE A 73 8.93 -12.46 0.42
CA ILE A 73 8.83 -13.81 1.01
C ILE A 73 9.27 -14.89 0.02
N PHE A 74 8.76 -14.86 -1.21
CA PHE A 74 9.12 -15.83 -2.25
C PHE A 74 10.58 -15.69 -2.69
N ARG A 75 11.08 -14.47 -2.88
CA ARG A 75 12.46 -14.26 -3.32
C ARG A 75 13.46 -14.69 -2.24
N LEU A 76 13.21 -14.40 -0.97
CA LEU A 76 14.08 -14.88 0.12
C LEU A 76 13.98 -16.41 0.30
N ALA A 77 12.82 -17.02 0.05
CA ALA A 77 12.66 -18.48 0.04
C ALA A 77 13.55 -19.11 -1.05
N GLU A 78 13.53 -18.56 -2.27
CA GLU A 78 14.39 -18.96 -3.39
C GLU A 78 15.88 -18.81 -3.02
N LEU A 79 16.30 -17.64 -2.52
CA LEU A 79 17.70 -17.37 -2.17
C LEU A 79 18.24 -18.27 -1.04
N THR A 80 17.37 -18.69 -0.11
CA THR A 80 17.78 -19.52 1.04
C THR A 80 17.52 -21.00 0.87
N GLY A 81 16.79 -21.40 -0.18
CA GLY A 81 16.30 -22.77 -0.35
C GLY A 81 15.32 -23.21 0.75
N ARG A 82 14.68 -22.26 1.44
CA ARG A 82 13.71 -22.54 2.52
C ARG A 82 12.28 -22.41 2.00
N PRO A 83 11.30 -23.09 2.62
CA PRO A 83 9.90 -22.95 2.22
C PRO A 83 9.38 -21.51 2.47
N PRO A 84 8.53 -20.95 1.60
CA PRO A 84 7.93 -19.62 1.77
C PRO A 84 7.24 -19.43 3.13
N GLU A 85 6.64 -20.47 3.68
CA GLU A 85 5.97 -20.46 4.99
C GLU A 85 6.96 -20.18 6.14
N TYR A 86 8.20 -20.67 6.02
CA TYR A 86 9.25 -20.36 6.98
C TYR A 86 9.60 -18.88 6.95
N ILE A 87 9.74 -18.30 5.75
CA ILE A 87 10.04 -16.88 5.58
C ILE A 87 8.87 -16.01 6.08
N LEU A 88 7.63 -16.40 5.78
CA LEU A 88 6.43 -15.72 6.29
C LEU A 88 6.37 -15.71 7.83
N ARG A 89 6.77 -16.80 8.49
CA ARG A 89 6.86 -16.84 9.96
C ARG A 89 7.88 -15.82 10.47
N VAL A 90 9.08 -15.80 9.89
CA VAL A 90 10.13 -14.84 10.25
C VAL A 90 9.67 -13.40 10.01
N TYR A 91 9.02 -13.13 8.88
CA TYR A 91 8.42 -11.83 8.57
C TYR A 91 7.44 -11.39 9.66
N ARG A 92 6.53 -12.25 10.10
CA ARG A 92 5.57 -11.92 11.17
C ARG A 92 6.27 -11.53 12.47
N GLU A 93 7.40 -12.15 12.78
CA GLU A 93 8.17 -11.87 14.00
C GLU A 93 9.05 -10.61 13.89
N ARG A 94 9.49 -10.25 12.68
CA ARG A 94 10.57 -9.27 12.47
C ARG A 94 10.27 -8.12 11.49
N ARG A 95 9.07 -8.03 10.92
CA ARG A 95 8.74 -7.03 9.88
C ARG A 95 9.06 -5.58 10.26
N HIS A 96 9.06 -5.23 11.54
CA HIS A 96 9.42 -3.89 12.02
C HIS A 96 10.93 -3.57 11.97
N TYR A 97 11.79 -4.57 11.76
CA TYR A 97 13.23 -4.39 11.57
C TYR A 97 13.64 -4.25 10.09
N GLY A 98 12.70 -4.44 9.17
CA GLY A 98 12.93 -4.33 7.72
C GLY A 98 13.55 -5.58 7.07
N TRP A 99 13.61 -5.55 5.73
CA TRP A 99 13.99 -6.71 4.91
C TRP A 99 15.45 -7.11 5.04
N ASP A 100 16.33 -6.16 5.30
CA ASP A 100 17.74 -6.44 5.58
C ASP A 100 17.93 -7.29 6.83
N ASP A 101 17.17 -7.01 7.89
CA ASP A 101 17.23 -7.80 9.11
C ASP A 101 16.68 -9.20 8.90
N ILE A 102 15.55 -9.31 8.21
CA ILE A 102 14.96 -10.60 7.84
C ILE A 102 15.96 -11.42 7.02
N GLY A 103 16.56 -10.82 5.97
CA GLY A 103 17.56 -11.46 5.12
C GLY A 103 18.74 -12.02 5.93
N ARG A 104 19.33 -11.20 6.81
CA ARG A 104 20.40 -11.67 7.70
C ARG A 104 19.94 -12.77 8.64
N HIS A 105 18.73 -12.66 9.21
CA HIS A 105 18.19 -13.64 10.13
C HIS A 105 17.99 -15.01 9.48
N VAL A 106 17.58 -15.04 8.21
CA VAL A 106 17.40 -16.30 7.46
C VAL A 106 18.72 -16.85 6.88
N GLY A 107 19.83 -16.15 7.09
CA GLY A 107 21.18 -16.59 6.75
C GLY A 107 21.75 -16.01 5.45
N ILE A 108 21.10 -15.00 4.85
CA ILE A 108 21.64 -14.32 3.67
C ILE A 108 22.72 -13.35 4.12
N ARG A 109 23.89 -13.45 3.50
CA ARG A 109 24.99 -12.53 3.76
C ARG A 109 24.71 -11.18 3.07
N PRO A 110 25.01 -10.03 3.71
CA PRO A 110 24.83 -8.72 3.10
C PRO A 110 25.63 -8.50 1.81
N ASP A 111 26.76 -9.20 1.67
CA ASP A 111 27.65 -9.13 0.50
C ASP A 111 27.33 -10.19 -0.58
N PHE A 112 26.22 -10.90 -0.44
CA PHE A 112 25.78 -11.87 -1.43
C PHE A 112 25.24 -11.14 -2.67
N GLY A 113 25.84 -11.40 -3.84
CA GLY A 113 25.56 -10.65 -5.07
C GLY A 113 24.08 -10.62 -5.45
N GLU A 114 23.36 -11.73 -5.28
CA GLU A 114 21.92 -11.77 -5.56
C GLU A 114 21.08 -10.94 -4.58
N PHE A 115 21.55 -10.77 -3.35
CA PHE A 115 20.87 -9.92 -2.35
C PHE A 115 21.17 -8.43 -2.59
N ILE A 116 22.39 -8.11 -3.05
CA ILE A 116 22.72 -6.76 -3.54
C ILE A 116 21.84 -6.42 -4.73
N GLU A 117 21.70 -7.33 -5.70
CA GLU A 117 20.79 -7.15 -6.83
C GLU A 117 19.34 -6.98 -6.39
N LEU A 118 18.89 -7.74 -5.40
CA LEU A 118 17.53 -7.65 -4.87
C LEU A 118 17.23 -6.28 -4.25
N ARG A 119 18.20 -5.62 -3.61
CA ARG A 119 18.01 -4.26 -3.08
C ARG A 119 17.71 -3.26 -4.18
N GLU A 120 18.32 -3.45 -5.35
CA GLU A 120 18.22 -2.51 -6.47
C GLU A 120 17.02 -2.81 -7.38
N ARG A 121 16.61 -4.08 -7.52
CA ARG A 121 15.53 -4.46 -8.46
C ARG A 121 14.77 -5.72 -8.07
N TYR A 122 13.55 -5.81 -8.59
CA TYR A 122 12.77 -7.04 -8.70
C TYR A 122 12.77 -7.55 -10.14
N ASP A 123 12.43 -8.82 -10.35
CA ASP A 123 12.53 -9.49 -11.66
C ASP A 123 11.22 -10.17 -12.12
N THR A 124 10.07 -9.78 -11.58
CA THR A 124 8.76 -10.25 -12.09
C THR A 124 8.43 -9.63 -13.44
N ARG A 125 8.08 -10.47 -14.42
CA ARG A 125 7.45 -10.01 -15.67
C ARG A 125 5.99 -9.68 -15.41
N TYR A 126 5.57 -8.45 -15.69
CA TYR A 126 4.16 -8.09 -15.61
C TYR A 126 3.39 -8.75 -16.75
N ILE A 127 2.44 -9.62 -16.39
CA ILE A 127 1.58 -10.30 -17.36
C ILE A 127 0.21 -9.61 -17.31
N TYR A 128 -0.06 -8.76 -18.29
CA TYR A 128 -1.37 -8.14 -18.44
C TYR A 128 -2.41 -9.22 -18.72
N HIS A 129 -3.36 -9.37 -17.80
CA HIS A 129 -4.52 -10.23 -18.01
C HIS A 129 -5.70 -9.33 -18.36
N PRO A 130 -6.24 -9.38 -19.59
CA PRO A 130 -7.45 -8.64 -19.93
C PRO A 130 -8.54 -8.97 -18.92
N ARG A 131 -9.17 -7.94 -18.35
CA ARG A 131 -10.16 -7.98 -17.24
C ARG A 131 -11.44 -8.81 -17.53
N GLY A 132 -11.48 -9.63 -18.58
CA GLY A 132 -12.68 -10.20 -19.18
C GLY A 132 -13.09 -11.62 -18.75
N HIS A 133 -12.33 -12.34 -17.90
CA HIS A 133 -12.65 -13.75 -17.59
C HIS A 133 -12.62 -14.12 -16.11
N TYR A 134 -12.94 -13.18 -15.20
CA TYR A 134 -13.19 -13.48 -13.79
C TYR A 134 -14.56 -12.95 -13.39
N GLU A 135 -15.62 -13.57 -13.90
CA GLU A 135 -16.98 -13.34 -13.39
C GLU A 135 -17.21 -13.98 -12.01
N ASP A 136 -16.25 -14.73 -11.44
CA ASP A 136 -16.34 -15.19 -10.05
C ASP A 136 -15.75 -14.14 -9.09
N ARG A 137 -16.52 -13.06 -8.90
CA ARG A 137 -16.25 -11.89 -8.06
C ARG A 137 -16.21 -12.18 -6.54
N ARG A 138 -15.74 -13.34 -6.08
CA ARG A 138 -15.82 -13.73 -4.66
C ARG A 138 -14.49 -13.84 -3.90
N ASP A 139 -13.35 -13.94 -4.58
CA ASP A 139 -12.13 -14.42 -3.90
C ASP A 139 -10.98 -13.42 -3.75
N MET A 140 -11.17 -12.15 -4.10
CA MET A 140 -10.20 -11.13 -3.71
C MET A 140 -10.76 -10.26 -2.59
N PRO A 141 -10.27 -10.39 -1.35
CA PRO A 141 -10.57 -9.40 -0.33
C PRO A 141 -9.90 -8.09 -0.74
N VAL A 142 -10.69 -7.21 -1.37
CA VAL A 142 -10.34 -5.80 -1.49
C VAL A 142 -10.35 -5.25 -0.07
N ARG A 143 -9.21 -5.32 0.62
CA ARG A 143 -9.08 -4.75 1.95
C ARG A 143 -9.16 -3.24 1.78
N LYS A 144 -10.22 -2.63 2.32
CA LYS A 144 -10.29 -1.17 2.47
C LYS A 144 -9.03 -0.74 3.22
N VAL A 145 -8.22 0.11 2.58
CA VAL A 145 -7.09 0.76 3.22
C VAL A 145 -7.64 1.50 4.43
N TYR A 146 -7.42 0.99 5.64
CA TYR A 146 -7.61 1.78 6.85
C TYR A 146 -6.44 2.77 6.90
N VAL A 147 -6.63 3.93 6.26
CA VAL A 147 -5.91 5.13 6.65
C VAL A 147 -6.46 5.48 8.02
N GLU A 148 -5.70 5.23 9.07
CA GLU A 148 -6.04 5.72 10.40
C GLU A 148 -6.25 7.24 10.30
N PRO A 149 -7.45 7.77 10.57
CA PRO A 149 -7.67 9.20 10.49
C PRO A 149 -6.74 9.83 11.53
N ARG A 150 -5.78 10.65 11.07
CA ARG A 150 -5.09 11.55 12.00
C ARG A 150 -6.17 12.33 12.72
N HIS A 151 -6.29 12.11 14.03
CA HIS A 151 -7.14 12.91 14.89
C HIS A 151 -6.66 14.36 14.78
N TYR A 152 -7.34 15.15 13.95
CA TYR A 152 -7.29 16.59 14.09
C TYR A 152 -8.04 16.89 15.37
N GLU A 153 -7.27 17.27 16.39
CA GLU A 153 -7.77 17.77 17.65
C GLU A 153 -8.67 18.97 17.35
N HIS A 154 -9.98 18.76 17.45
CA HIS A 154 -10.97 19.80 17.28
C HIS A 154 -10.81 20.76 18.45
N GLN A 155 -10.12 21.87 18.23
CA GLN A 155 -10.05 22.97 19.18
C GLN A 155 -11.48 23.54 19.31
N PRO A 156 -12.10 23.56 20.50
CA PRO A 156 -13.47 24.01 20.63
C PRO A 156 -13.55 25.51 20.35
N GLU A 157 -14.31 25.86 19.30
CA GLU A 157 -14.73 27.24 19.05
C GLU A 157 -15.47 27.76 20.28
N ARG A 158 -14.99 28.89 20.80
CA ARG A 158 -15.62 29.60 21.90
C ARG A 158 -16.98 30.07 21.43
N ARG A 159 -18.01 29.52 22.05
CA ARG A 159 -19.41 29.87 21.86
C ARG A 159 -19.63 31.23 22.52
N ASP A 160 -19.58 32.30 21.72
CA ASP A 160 -20.08 33.60 22.14
C ASP A 160 -21.61 33.55 22.17
N SER A 161 -22.13 33.33 23.37
CA SER A 161 -23.51 33.63 23.74
C SER A 161 -23.67 35.14 23.82
N ASP A 162 -24.70 35.64 23.13
CA ASP A 162 -25.54 36.81 23.47
C ASP A 162 -25.79 37.71 22.25
N ARG A 163 -26.90 37.48 21.53
CA ARG A 163 -27.72 38.59 21.00
C ARG A 163 -29.14 38.19 20.57
N ASP A 164 -30.08 38.58 21.42
CA ASP A 164 -31.36 39.22 21.11
C ASP A 164 -32.45 38.45 20.33
N GLU A 165 -33.26 37.72 21.10
CA GLU A 165 -34.68 38.03 21.38
C GLU A 165 -35.53 38.82 20.34
N ARG A 166 -36.72 38.23 20.03
CA ARG A 166 -38.02 38.83 19.64
C ARG A 166 -38.42 38.89 18.16
N ARG A 167 -39.31 37.97 17.75
CA ARG A 167 -40.61 38.33 17.14
C ARG A 167 -41.64 37.19 17.15
N ASP A 168 -42.50 37.27 18.17
CA ASP A 168 -43.94 36.99 18.31
C ASP A 168 -44.73 36.10 17.32
N HIS A 169 -45.58 35.29 17.97
CA HIS A 169 -46.73 34.49 17.56
C HIS A 169 -47.68 35.07 16.48
N ASN A 170 -48.31 34.19 15.67
CA ASN A 170 -49.74 33.84 15.84
C ASN A 170 -50.14 32.52 15.10
N PRO A 171 -51.05 31.68 15.65
CA PRO A 171 -51.62 30.49 15.01
C PRO A 171 -53.07 30.71 14.48
N HIS A 172 -53.60 29.66 13.83
CA HIS A 172 -54.99 29.39 13.38
C HIS A 172 -55.41 29.81 11.96
N HIS A 173 -55.77 28.83 11.13
CA HIS A 173 -57.19 28.56 10.85
C HIS A 173 -57.42 27.22 10.12
N ASP A 174 -58.46 26.53 10.60
CA ASP A 174 -59.03 25.25 10.17
C ASP A 174 -59.70 25.28 8.79
N ARG A 175 -59.86 24.11 8.16
CA ARG A 175 -61.16 23.49 7.83
C ARG A 175 -61.03 22.32 6.83
N ASP A 176 -61.31 21.14 7.37
CA ASP A 176 -62.27 20.13 6.91
C ASP A 176 -63.03 20.40 5.59
N ASP A 177 -63.12 19.39 4.71
CA ASP A 177 -64.32 18.55 4.57
C ASP A 177 -64.29 17.67 3.29
N ASP A 178 -64.40 16.36 3.52
CA ASP A 178 -65.35 15.42 2.92
C ASP A 178 -65.60 15.32 1.40
N ARG A 179 -65.36 14.11 0.86
CA ARG A 179 -66.35 13.11 0.31
C ARG A 179 -65.61 12.08 -0.56
N ARG A 180 -65.60 10.78 -0.21
CA ARG A 180 -66.60 9.74 -0.54
C ARG A 180 -66.92 9.64 -2.04
N ASP A 181 -67.11 8.49 -2.68
CA ASP A 181 -67.02 7.04 -2.39
C ASP A 181 -67.76 6.38 -3.55
N ASP A 182 -67.09 5.67 -4.46
CA ASP A 182 -67.67 4.67 -5.39
C ASP A 182 -66.64 4.33 -6.48
N GLY A 183 -66.14 3.10 -6.69
CA GLY A 183 -66.81 1.82 -6.59
C GLY A 183 -67.14 1.33 -8.00
N ARG A 184 -66.27 0.50 -8.61
CA ARG A 184 -66.65 -0.71 -9.38
C ARG A 184 -65.48 -1.30 -10.16
N ASP A 185 -65.24 -2.58 -9.85
CA ASP A 185 -64.78 -3.60 -10.78
C ASP A 185 -65.48 -3.50 -12.15
N ARG A 186 -64.74 -3.80 -13.21
CA ARG A 186 -65.03 -4.97 -14.07
C ARG A 186 -63.90 -5.24 -15.06
N ARG A 187 -63.66 -6.54 -15.20
CA ARG A 187 -62.91 -7.24 -16.25
C ARG A 187 -63.31 -6.82 -17.65
#